data_AF-A0A917VV11-F1
#
_entry.id   AF-A0A917VV11-F1
#
_cell.length_a   1.000
_cell.length_b   1.000
_cell.length_c   1.000
_cell.angle_alpha   90.00
_cell.angle_beta   90.00
_cell.angle_gamma   90.00
#
_symmetry.space_group_name_H-M   'P 1'
#
loop_
_entity.id
_entity.type
_entity.pdbx_description
1 polymer ?
#
loop_
_entity_poly.entity_id
_entity_poly.type
_entity_poly.pdbx_seq_one_letter_code
_entity_poly.pdbx_strand_id
1 'polypeptide(L)'
;MYFQPESASAAPPPADGLVRHLEGFLRSGQETGEFRPFATRPMAIAIRAAVDAAGGRIADPGFDIDSYTTELVTMVDRATRKNPS
;
A
#
# COMPACT_ATOMS: atom_id res chain seq x y z
N MET A 1 -22.08 -7.85 38.49
CA MET A 1 -20.81 -7.33 37.96
C MET A 1 -20.45 -8.13 36.73
N TYR A 2 -20.67 -7.61 35.52
CA TYR A 2 -20.10 -8.19 34.30
C TYR A 2 -18.98 -7.28 33.82
N PHE A 3 -17.76 -7.80 33.82
CA PHE A 3 -16.64 -7.23 33.10
C PHE A 3 -16.86 -7.57 31.62
N GLN A 4 -17.26 -6.58 30.83
CA GLN A 4 -17.11 -6.65 29.38
C GLN A 4 -15.81 -5.94 29.03
N PRO A 5 -14.72 -6.64 28.66
CA PRO A 5 -13.58 -5.96 28.08
C PRO A 5 -13.95 -5.56 26.64
N GLU A 6 -13.96 -4.24 26.46
CA GLU A 6 -13.86 -3.45 25.24
C GLU A 6 -14.12 -4.18 23.92
N SER A 7 -15.19 -3.73 23.24
CA SER A 7 -15.27 -3.71 21.79
C SER A 7 -13.91 -3.34 21.23
N ALA A 8 -13.26 -4.28 20.53
CA ALA A 8 -12.03 -4.01 19.80
C ALA A 8 -12.30 -2.80 18.91
N SER A 9 -11.77 -1.65 19.33
CA SER A 9 -11.84 -0.41 18.60
C SER A 9 -11.36 -0.68 17.19
N ALA A 10 -12.20 -0.35 16.21
CA ALA A 10 -11.86 -0.34 14.80
C ALA A 10 -10.86 0.79 14.48
N ALA A 11 -9.90 1.03 15.37
CA ALA A 11 -8.74 1.82 15.06
C ALA A 11 -8.05 1.14 13.87
N PRO A 12 -7.78 1.87 12.78
CA PRO A 12 -7.03 1.31 11.68
C PRO A 12 -5.74 0.70 12.25
N PRO A 13 -5.33 -0.49 11.76
CA PRO A 13 -4.10 -1.10 12.22
C PRO A 13 -2.98 -0.06 12.15
N PRO A 14 -2.06 -0.03 13.12
CA PRO A 14 -0.94 0.91 13.11
C PRO A 14 -0.32 0.91 11.71
N ALA A 15 0.01 2.09 11.16
CA ALA A 15 0.53 2.22 9.80
C ALA A 15 1.71 1.24 9.52
N ASP A 16 2.49 0.94 10.55
CA ASP A 16 3.57 -0.04 10.55
C ASP A 16 3.10 -1.49 10.27
N GLY A 17 1.91 -1.89 10.73
CA GLY A 17 1.30 -3.19 10.42
C GLY A 17 0.90 -3.34 8.95
N LEU A 18 0.36 -2.28 8.35
CA LEU A 18 -0.03 -2.25 6.93
C LEU A 18 1.21 -2.28 6.02
N VAL A 19 2.25 -1.52 6.39
CA VAL A 19 3.53 -1.55 5.70
C VAL A 19 4.17 -2.93 5.79
N ARG A 20 4.19 -3.58 6.95
CA ARG A 20 4.71 -4.95 7.10
C ARG A 20 3.96 -5.96 6.24
N HIS A 21 2.64 -5.88 6.20
CA HIS A 21 1.83 -6.79 5.41
C HIS A 21 2.13 -6.63 3.91
N LEU A 22 2.19 -5.39 3.42
CA LEU A 22 2.56 -5.10 2.04
C LEU A 22 3.99 -5.51 1.71
N GLU A 23 4.93 -5.29 2.62
CA GLU A 23 6.31 -5.78 2.48
C GLU A 23 6.37 -7.29 2.27
N GLY A 24 5.53 -8.05 2.99
CA GLY A 24 5.39 -9.50 2.84
C GLY A 24 4.93 -9.92 1.44
N PHE A 25 3.92 -9.24 0.88
CA PHE A 25 3.47 -9.49 -0.49
C PHE A 25 4.56 -9.19 -1.53
N LEU A 26 5.24 -8.05 -1.39
CA LEU A 26 6.31 -7.67 -2.31
C LEU A 26 7.47 -8.66 -2.26
N ARG A 27 7.79 -9.19 -1.08
CA ARG A 27 8.81 -10.22 -0.88
C ARG A 27 8.38 -11.54 -1.54
N SER A 28 7.15 -11.97 -1.32
CA SER A 28 6.61 -13.18 -1.95
C SER A 28 6.66 -13.08 -3.48
N GLY A 29 6.29 -11.95 -4.08
CA GLY A 29 6.38 -11.75 -5.53
C GLY A 29 7.82 -11.76 -6.08
N GLN A 30 8.81 -11.37 -5.26
CA GLN A 30 10.23 -11.54 -5.63
C GLN A 30 10.65 -13.01 -5.56
N GLU A 31 10.22 -13.74 -4.53
CA GLU A 31 10.52 -15.17 -4.33
C GLU A 31 9.90 -16.05 -5.41
N THR A 32 8.70 -15.72 -5.89
CA THR A 32 8.05 -16.40 -7.04
C THR A 32 8.58 -15.95 -8.40
N GLY A 33 9.41 -14.89 -8.42
CA GLY A 33 10.00 -14.36 -9.63
C GLY A 33 9.01 -13.60 -10.52
N GLU A 34 7.91 -13.11 -9.97
CA GLU A 34 6.97 -12.16 -10.60
C GLU A 34 7.57 -10.75 -10.65
N PHE A 35 8.31 -10.39 -9.59
CA PHE A 35 8.95 -9.10 -9.44
C PHE A 35 10.47 -9.15 -9.64
N ARG A 36 11.05 -8.05 -10.12
CA ARG A 36 12.51 -7.86 -10.11
C ARG A 36 13.02 -7.65 -8.67
N PRO A 37 14.35 -7.74 -8.44
CA PRO A 37 14.94 -7.32 -7.18
C PRO A 37 14.76 -5.80 -6.94
N PHE A 38 14.25 -5.45 -5.76
CA PHE A 38 14.19 -4.11 -5.18
C PHE A 38 14.07 -4.18 -3.66
N ALA A 39 14.31 -3.06 -2.96
CA ALA A 39 14.11 -3.00 -1.51
C ALA A 39 12.60 -3.00 -1.17
N THR A 40 12.09 -4.11 -0.66
CA THR A 40 10.65 -4.32 -0.42
C THR A 40 10.07 -3.36 0.62
N ARG A 41 10.80 -3.09 1.71
CA ARG A 41 10.34 -2.19 2.78
C ARG A 41 10.16 -0.73 2.30
N PRO A 42 11.16 -0.09 1.65
CA PRO A 42 10.96 1.22 1.04
C PRO A 42 9.80 1.27 0.03
N MET A 43 9.66 0.23 -0.81
CA MET A 43 8.56 0.16 -1.78
C MET A 43 7.19 0.08 -1.10
N ALA A 44 7.06 -0.71 -0.04
CA ALA A 44 5.84 -0.80 0.76
C ALA A 44 5.47 0.54 1.41
N ILE A 45 6.46 1.26 1.95
CA ILE A 45 6.25 2.60 2.52
C ILE A 45 5.77 3.57 1.45
N ALA A 46 6.40 3.57 0.27
CA ALA A 46 6.05 4.45 -0.83
C ALA A 46 4.60 4.24 -1.31
N ILE A 47 4.21 2.98 -1.56
CA ILE A 47 2.84 2.62 -1.95
C ILE A 47 1.85 3.06 -0.87
N ARG A 48 2.14 2.77 0.41
CA ARG A 48 1.23 3.13 1.51
C ARG A 48 1.05 4.64 1.64
N ALA A 49 2.14 5.39 1.57
CA ALA A 49 2.11 6.86 1.63
C ALA A 49 1.30 7.44 0.46
N ALA A 50 1.41 6.88 -0.74
CA ALA A 50 0.60 7.31 -1.88
C ALA A 50 -0.90 7.03 -1.68
N VAL A 51 -1.26 5.89 -1.10
CA VAL A 51 -2.67 5.58 -0.78
C VAL A 51 -3.21 6.53 0.31
N ASP A 52 -2.44 6.77 1.37
CA ASP A 52 -2.83 7.69 2.44
C ASP A 52 -3.00 9.13 1.91
N ALA A 53 -2.15 9.56 0.97
CA ALA A 53 -2.25 10.86 0.32
C ALA A 53 -3.51 11.02 -0.55
N ALA A 54 -3.96 9.94 -1.20
CA ALA A 54 -5.23 9.93 -1.93
C ALA A 54 -6.43 10.01 -0.98
N GLY A 55 -6.39 9.28 0.13
CA GLY A 55 -7.44 9.30 1.16
C GLY A 55 -7.73 10.72 1.68
N GLY A 56 -6.69 11.53 1.87
CA GLY A 56 -6.83 12.94 2.27
C GLY A 56 -7.44 13.88 1.22
N ARG A 57 -7.63 13.42 -0.03
CA ARG A 57 -8.12 14.22 -1.17
C ARG A 57 -9.50 13.80 -1.66
N ILE A 58 -10.09 12.71 -1.13
CA ILE A 58 -11.40 12.19 -1.61
C ILE A 58 -12.53 13.22 -1.52
N ALA A 59 -12.45 14.16 -0.56
CA ALA A 59 -13.45 15.22 -0.40
C ALA A 59 -13.28 16.41 -1.37
N ASP A 60 -12.17 16.48 -2.11
CA ASP A 60 -11.91 17.54 -3.09
C ASP A 60 -12.61 17.23 -4.42
N PRO A 61 -13.60 18.04 -4.87
CA PRO A 61 -14.29 17.82 -6.13
C PRO A 61 -13.38 17.88 -7.37
N GLY A 62 -12.21 18.51 -7.27
CA GLY A 62 -11.23 18.59 -8.34
C GLY A 62 -10.25 17.41 -8.38
N PHE A 63 -10.30 16.50 -7.40
CA PHE A 63 -9.40 15.36 -7.35
C PHE A 63 -9.90 14.23 -8.26
N ASP A 64 -9.23 14.07 -9.41
CA ASP A 64 -9.43 12.93 -10.30
C ASP A 64 -8.75 11.68 -9.74
N ILE A 65 -9.51 10.91 -8.95
CA ILE A 65 -9.04 9.66 -8.33
C ILE A 65 -8.70 8.59 -9.36
N ASP A 66 -9.37 8.58 -10.52
CA ASP A 66 -9.17 7.57 -11.54
C ASP A 66 -7.84 7.79 -12.26
N SER A 67 -7.55 9.03 -12.64
CA SER A 67 -6.23 9.42 -13.19
C SER A 67 -5.12 9.19 -12.18
N TYR A 68 -5.32 9.57 -10.90
CA TYR A 68 -4.35 9.32 -9.84
C TYR A 68 -4.02 7.83 -9.68
N THR A 69 -5.06 6.99 -9.68
CA THR A 69 -4.93 5.54 -9.54
C THR A 69 -4.17 4.94 -10.72
N THR A 70 -4.51 5.37 -11.94
CA THR A 70 -3.87 4.90 -13.17
C THR A 70 -2.38 5.19 -13.18
N GLU A 71 -1.97 6.40 -12.81
CA GLU A 71 -0.56 6.78 -12.74
C GLU A 71 0.17 6.06 -11.61
N LEU A 72 -0.44 5.91 -10.43
CA LEU A 72 0.17 5.19 -9.31
C LEU A 72 0.41 3.72 -9.65
N VAL A 73 -0.57 3.04 -10.25
CA VAL A 73 -0.43 1.66 -10.71
C VAL A 73 0.67 1.55 -11.75
N THR A 74 0.70 2.45 -12.74
CA THR A 74 1.71 2.46 -13.80
C THR A 74 3.13 2.64 -13.24
N MET A 75 3.31 3.56 -12.29
CA MET A 75 4.60 3.79 -11.64
C MET A 75 5.07 2.55 -10.86
N VAL A 76 4.17 1.95 -10.06
CA VAL A 76 4.50 0.78 -9.25
C VAL A 76 4.79 -0.43 -10.14
N ASP A 77 3.97 -0.68 -11.16
CA ASP A 77 4.19 -1.75 -12.14
C ASP A 77 5.56 -1.62 -12.81
N ARG A 78 5.89 -0.45 -13.35
CA ARG A 78 7.20 -0.19 -13.96
C ARG A 78 8.34 -0.37 -12.96
N ALA A 79 8.13 0.01 -11.71
CA ALA A 79 9.13 -0.11 -10.67
C ALA A 79 9.33 -1.57 -10.20
N THR A 80 8.36 -2.47 -10.35
CA THR A 80 8.42 -3.84 -9.81
C THR A 80 8.53 -4.92 -10.87
N ARG A 81 8.12 -4.67 -12.12
CA ARG A 81 8.13 -5.64 -13.23
C ARG A 81 9.51 -6.24 -13.47
N LYS A 82 9.53 -7.55 -13.76
CA LYS A 82 10.75 -8.34 -14.00
C LYS A 82 11.51 -7.94 -15.26
N ASN A 83 10.80 -7.68 -16.35
CA ASN A 83 11.39 -7.33 -17.64
C ASN A 83 11.08 -5.87 -17.93
N PRO A 84 12.02 -4.95 -18.08
CA PRO A 84 11.73 -3.61 -18.60
C PRO A 84 11.33 -3.71 -20.08
N SER A 85 10.22 -3.09 -20.50
CA SER A 85 9.87 -2.89 -21.91
C SER A 85 9.64 -1.41 -22.14
#